data_AF-A0A3Q3GL79-F1
#
_entry.id   AF-A0A3Q3GL79-F1
#
_cell.length_a   1.000
_cell.length_b   1.000
_cell.length_c   1.000
_cell.angle_alpha   90.00
_cell.angle_beta   90.00
_cell.angle_gamma   90.00
#
_symmetry.space_group_name_H-M   'P 1'
#
loop_
_entity.id
_entity.type
_entity.pdbx_description
1 polymer ?
#
loop_
_entity_poly.entity_id
_entity_poly.type
_entity_poly.pdbx_seq_one_letter_code
_entity_poly.pdbx_strand_id
1 'polypeptide(L)'
;MSAFSEAALEKKLSELSNSQQSVQTLSLWLIHHRKHSKTIVNVWFNELKKAQVSRKLTFLYLANDVIQNSKKKGPEFTQDFAPIIVDAFKHVYRDGEEGCKKQLGRVLSIWQERAVYENNLLDRLSQVLDGEKKSRKRSYEAIQPDDEDFATQSSPAEPPQTADLIRALQELENAASGDSVLRQRISSLPAEVQDTSLLQRIADKESGERLSRLVEEACMLLADYSGRLAAEIDDRRQLTRTLTVFLQSQKDGLVQNEQKLEVRNPLSLFPLLFAWLCVCFVYLTFVSHHRVLVCLRSCAYTSCLSTS
;
A
#
# COMPACT_ATOMS: atom_id res chain seq x y z
N MET A 1 -40.17 26.04 1.70
CA MET A 1 -39.09 25.24 1.06
C MET A 1 -39.43 23.77 1.25
N SER A 2 -39.25 22.92 0.24
CA SER A 2 -39.52 21.48 0.34
C SER A 2 -38.64 20.85 1.43
N ALA A 3 -39.20 19.94 2.23
CA ALA A 3 -38.40 19.14 3.16
C ALA A 3 -37.41 18.24 2.38
N PHE A 4 -36.29 17.89 3.01
CA PHE A 4 -35.35 16.93 2.46
C PHE A 4 -35.89 15.50 2.63
N SER A 5 -35.81 14.70 1.56
CA SER A 5 -35.97 13.25 1.61
C SER A 5 -35.12 12.59 0.52
N GLU A 6 -34.70 11.35 0.72
CA GLU A 6 -33.90 10.60 -0.26
C GLU A 6 -34.67 10.43 -1.58
N ALA A 7 -35.95 10.09 -1.52
CA ALA A 7 -36.81 9.97 -2.71
C ALA A 7 -36.93 11.29 -3.50
N ALA A 8 -36.96 12.44 -2.82
CA ALA A 8 -36.96 13.73 -3.51
C ALA A 8 -35.61 14.02 -4.19
N LEU A 9 -34.50 13.59 -3.59
CA LEU A 9 -33.17 13.69 -4.19
C LEU A 9 -33.04 12.76 -5.40
N GLU A 10 -33.44 11.50 -5.28
CA GLU A 10 -33.44 10.53 -6.38
C GLU A 10 -34.22 11.04 -7.58
N LYS A 11 -35.44 11.57 -7.34
CA LYS A 11 -36.24 12.20 -8.39
C LYS A 11 -35.50 13.36 -9.06
N LYS A 12 -34.91 14.27 -8.28
CA LYS A 12 -34.14 15.41 -8.81
C LYS A 12 -32.90 14.97 -9.60
N LEU A 13 -32.21 13.92 -9.16
CA LEU A 13 -31.07 13.33 -9.88
C LEU A 13 -31.52 12.64 -11.17
N SER A 14 -32.69 12.01 -11.17
CA SER A 14 -33.26 11.40 -12.39
C SER A 14 -33.57 12.45 -13.47
N GLU A 15 -33.94 13.67 -13.08
CA GLU A 15 -34.24 14.82 -13.95
C GLU A 15 -33.01 15.68 -14.29
N LEU A 16 -31.85 15.40 -13.67
CA LEU A 16 -30.63 16.17 -13.87
C LEU A 16 -30.15 16.10 -15.34
N SER A 17 -29.94 17.26 -15.94
CA SER A 17 -29.40 17.43 -17.30
C SER A 17 -28.03 18.12 -17.30
N ASN A 18 -27.34 18.08 -18.44
CA ASN A 18 -26.05 18.74 -18.65
C ASN A 18 -26.14 20.27 -18.78
N SER A 19 -27.34 20.86 -18.70
CA SER A 19 -27.53 22.31 -18.75
C SER A 19 -27.04 22.99 -17.47
N GLN A 20 -26.41 24.16 -17.62
CA GLN A 20 -25.88 24.93 -16.49
C GLN A 20 -26.96 25.25 -15.44
N GLN A 21 -28.16 25.63 -15.89
CA GLN A 21 -29.29 25.94 -15.02
C GLN A 21 -29.74 24.72 -14.20
N SER A 22 -29.78 23.53 -14.81
CA SER A 22 -30.16 22.28 -14.12
C SER A 22 -29.18 21.94 -13.00
N VAL A 23 -27.88 22.03 -13.30
CA VAL A 23 -26.80 21.77 -12.33
C VAL A 23 -26.84 22.78 -11.19
N GLN A 24 -26.91 24.07 -11.48
CA GLN A 24 -26.90 25.14 -10.47
C GLN A 24 -28.13 25.10 -9.57
N THR A 25 -29.31 24.87 -10.14
CA THR A 25 -30.57 24.82 -9.37
C THR A 25 -30.53 23.66 -8.38
N LEU A 26 -30.07 22.48 -8.81
CA LEU A 26 -29.93 21.34 -7.93
C LEU A 26 -28.83 21.55 -6.89
N SER A 27 -27.66 22.06 -7.31
CA SER A 27 -26.55 22.40 -6.41
C SER A 27 -26.99 23.31 -5.26
N LEU A 28 -27.72 24.40 -5.56
CA LEU A 28 -28.23 25.32 -4.55
C LEU A 28 -29.19 24.62 -3.57
N TRP A 29 -30.06 23.74 -4.07
CA TRP A 29 -30.95 22.96 -3.23
C TRP A 29 -30.19 21.99 -2.31
N LEU A 30 -29.14 21.33 -2.81
CA LEU A 30 -28.28 20.46 -1.99
C LEU A 30 -27.53 21.25 -0.91
N ILE A 31 -26.98 22.41 -1.26
CA ILE A 31 -26.29 23.31 -0.31
C ILE A 31 -27.24 23.81 0.78
N HIS A 32 -28.50 24.09 0.44
CA HIS A 32 -29.52 24.45 1.43
C HIS A 32 -29.76 23.32 2.45
N HIS A 33 -29.74 22.06 1.99
CA HIS A 33 -29.93 20.87 2.82
C HIS A 33 -28.62 20.24 3.31
N ARG A 34 -27.52 21.00 3.40
CA ARG A 34 -26.19 20.50 3.78
C ARG A 34 -26.11 19.75 5.12
N LYS A 35 -27.07 19.93 6.03
CA LYS A 35 -27.18 19.13 7.26
C LYS A 35 -27.33 17.62 6.98
N HIS A 36 -27.77 17.27 5.77
CA HIS A 36 -27.92 15.90 5.29
C HIS A 36 -26.81 15.52 4.28
N SER A 37 -25.66 16.20 4.30
CA SER A 37 -24.56 16.01 3.33
C SER A 37 -24.15 14.54 3.18
N LYS A 38 -23.96 13.80 4.27
CA LYS A 38 -23.63 12.36 4.25
C LYS A 38 -24.64 11.54 3.46
N THR A 39 -25.93 11.72 3.74
CA THR A 39 -27.01 11.03 3.04
C THR A 39 -27.06 11.43 1.57
N ILE A 40 -26.94 12.74 1.29
CA ILE A 40 -26.91 13.28 -0.08
C ILE A 40 -25.79 12.64 -0.90
N VAL A 41 -24.58 12.59 -0.34
CA VAL A 41 -23.38 12.05 -1.00
C VAL A 41 -23.54 10.55 -1.28
N ASN A 42 -24.08 9.79 -0.32
CA ASN A 42 -24.36 8.37 -0.52
C ASN A 42 -25.40 8.11 -1.62
N VAL A 43 -26.54 8.82 -1.59
CA VAL A 43 -27.57 8.71 -2.62
C VAL A 43 -27.02 9.13 -3.98
N TRP A 44 -26.28 10.24 -4.05
CA TRP A 44 -25.64 10.69 -5.28
C TRP A 44 -24.71 9.62 -5.88
N PHE A 45 -23.91 8.94 -5.06
CA PHE A 45 -22.99 7.91 -5.53
C PHE A 45 -23.72 6.66 -6.02
N ASN A 46 -24.78 6.25 -5.32
CA ASN A 46 -25.61 5.12 -5.73
C ASN A 46 -26.34 5.40 -7.05
N GLU A 47 -26.87 6.62 -7.21
CA GLU A 47 -27.51 7.03 -8.46
C GLU A 47 -26.51 7.22 -9.61
N LEU A 48 -25.29 7.71 -9.33
CA LEU A 48 -24.20 7.76 -10.31
C LEU A 48 -23.90 6.36 -10.88
N LYS A 49 -23.87 5.34 -10.01
CA LYS A 49 -23.60 3.95 -10.42
C LYS A 49 -24.68 3.37 -11.34
N LYS A 50 -25.93 3.75 -11.10
CA LYS A 50 -27.10 3.32 -11.89
C LYS A 50 -27.29 4.13 -13.18
N ALA A 51 -26.73 5.34 -13.24
CA ALA A 51 -26.94 6.25 -14.37
C ALA A 51 -26.35 5.70 -15.68
N GLN A 52 -27.01 6.04 -16.79
CA GLN A 52 -26.49 5.78 -18.14
C GLN A 52 -25.16 6.51 -18.36
N VAL A 53 -24.28 5.90 -19.16
CA VAL A 53 -22.93 6.40 -19.47
C VAL A 53 -22.91 7.90 -19.80
N SER A 54 -23.76 8.33 -20.75
CA SER A 54 -23.88 9.73 -21.20
C SER A 54 -24.22 10.73 -20.08
N ARG A 55 -24.82 10.26 -18.97
CA ARG A 55 -25.21 11.09 -17.83
C ARG A 55 -24.16 11.14 -16.73
N LYS A 56 -23.25 10.18 -16.64
CA LYS A 56 -22.28 10.05 -15.53
C LYS A 56 -21.42 11.30 -15.33
N LEU A 57 -21.03 11.94 -16.43
CA LEU A 57 -20.24 13.17 -16.37
C LEU A 57 -21.02 14.34 -15.76
N THR A 58 -22.34 14.39 -15.98
CA THR A 58 -23.22 15.43 -15.41
C THR A 58 -23.28 15.33 -13.88
N PHE A 59 -23.24 14.11 -13.33
CA PHE A 59 -23.16 13.91 -11.87
C PHE A 59 -21.87 14.49 -11.28
N LEU A 60 -20.74 14.40 -11.99
CA LEU A 60 -19.49 15.02 -11.56
C LEU A 60 -19.52 16.54 -11.68
N TYR A 61 -20.20 17.10 -12.69
CA TYR A 61 -20.41 18.55 -12.76
C TYR A 61 -21.24 19.06 -11.58
N LEU A 62 -22.26 18.31 -11.16
CA LEU A 62 -23.01 18.60 -9.95
C LEU A 62 -22.13 18.53 -8.70
N ALA A 63 -21.37 17.45 -8.51
CA ALA A 63 -20.48 17.33 -7.36
C ALA A 63 -19.46 18.48 -7.32
N ASN A 64 -18.87 18.82 -8.47
CA ASN A 64 -17.96 19.94 -8.61
C ASN A 64 -18.60 21.27 -8.17
N ASP A 65 -19.81 21.58 -8.65
CA ASP A 65 -20.50 22.82 -8.30
C ASP A 65 -20.85 22.87 -6.81
N VAL A 66 -21.37 21.76 -6.26
CA VAL A 66 -21.72 21.63 -4.83
C VAL A 66 -20.49 21.81 -3.94
N ILE A 67 -19.43 21.04 -4.17
CA ILE A 67 -18.21 21.05 -3.34
C ILE A 67 -17.59 22.46 -3.32
N GLN A 68 -17.55 23.14 -4.46
CA GLN A 68 -16.93 24.45 -4.55
C GLN A 68 -17.80 25.57 -3.96
N ASN A 69 -19.10 25.56 -4.21
CA ASN A 69 -20.01 26.60 -3.74
C ASN A 69 -20.40 26.42 -2.26
N SER A 70 -20.33 25.20 -1.72
CA SER A 70 -20.61 24.92 -0.31
C SER A 70 -19.52 25.43 0.63
N LYS A 71 -18.26 25.60 0.17
CA LYS A 71 -17.12 26.01 1.02
C LYS A 71 -17.40 27.26 1.86
N LYS A 72 -18.16 28.23 1.32
CA LYS A 72 -18.54 29.47 2.03
C LYS A 72 -19.54 29.24 3.16
N LYS A 73 -20.22 28.10 3.16
CA LYS A 73 -21.30 27.73 4.07
C LYS A 73 -20.80 26.75 5.14
N GLY A 74 -19.91 25.84 4.76
CA GLY A 74 -19.20 24.93 5.65
C GLY A 74 -18.46 23.82 4.88
N PRO A 75 -17.65 23.01 5.59
CA PRO A 75 -16.81 21.98 4.99
C PRO A 75 -17.54 20.64 4.75
N GLU A 76 -18.82 20.53 5.11
CA GLU A 76 -19.52 19.24 5.23
C GLU A 76 -19.46 18.44 3.91
N PHE A 77 -19.78 19.07 2.78
CA PHE A 77 -19.69 18.42 1.48
C PHE A 77 -18.26 18.08 1.07
N THR A 78 -17.29 18.95 1.33
CA THR A 78 -15.88 18.64 1.04
C THR A 78 -15.44 17.39 1.81
N GLN A 79 -15.76 17.29 3.10
CA GLN A 79 -15.41 16.13 3.92
C GLN A 79 -16.13 14.86 3.48
N ASP A 80 -17.43 14.95 3.21
CA ASP A 80 -18.24 13.76 2.92
C ASP A 80 -18.00 13.22 1.50
N PHE A 81 -17.66 14.07 0.52
CA PHE A 81 -17.29 13.61 -0.82
C PHE A 81 -15.89 12.98 -0.86
N ALA A 82 -14.95 13.42 -0.03
CA ALA A 82 -13.55 12.96 -0.04
C ALA A 82 -13.37 11.41 -0.08
N PRO A 83 -14.04 10.61 0.77
CA PRO A 83 -13.85 9.15 0.77
C PRO A 83 -14.37 8.46 -0.50
N ILE A 84 -15.34 9.04 -1.20
CA ILE A 84 -16.00 8.38 -2.34
C ILE A 84 -15.56 8.94 -3.71
N ILE A 85 -14.92 10.12 -3.73
CA ILE A 85 -14.71 10.84 -4.98
C ILE A 85 -13.72 10.15 -5.93
N VAL A 86 -12.74 9.42 -5.37
CA VAL A 86 -11.80 8.61 -6.15
C VAL A 86 -12.54 7.48 -6.87
N ASP A 87 -13.43 6.79 -6.17
CA ASP A 87 -14.20 5.69 -6.76
C ASP A 87 -15.21 6.21 -7.78
N ALA A 88 -15.80 7.38 -7.54
CA ALA A 88 -16.65 8.06 -8.52
C ALA A 88 -15.88 8.41 -9.80
N PHE A 89 -14.66 8.96 -9.69
CA PHE A 89 -13.80 9.23 -10.83
C PHE A 89 -13.44 7.94 -11.58
N LYS A 90 -13.05 6.88 -10.88
CA LYS A 90 -12.75 5.58 -11.49
C LYS A 90 -13.94 5.01 -12.26
N HIS A 91 -15.12 5.11 -11.68
CA HIS A 91 -16.35 4.60 -12.28
C HIS A 91 -16.73 5.38 -13.55
N VAL A 92 -16.65 6.72 -13.51
CA VAL A 92 -16.94 7.57 -14.66
C VAL A 92 -15.88 7.44 -15.76
N TYR A 93 -14.62 7.22 -15.37
CA TYR A 93 -13.52 6.99 -16.30
C TYR A 93 -13.66 5.65 -17.03
N ARG A 94 -13.97 4.56 -16.30
CA ARG A 94 -14.12 3.21 -16.86
C ARG A 94 -15.28 3.12 -17.85
N ASP A 95 -16.41 3.71 -17.49
CA ASP A 95 -17.65 3.56 -18.25
C ASP A 95 -17.88 4.73 -19.21
N GLY A 96 -16.96 5.70 -19.28
CA GLY A 96 -17.15 6.96 -19.99
C GLY A 96 -17.05 6.87 -21.51
N GLU A 97 -17.75 7.77 -22.20
CA GLU A 97 -17.66 7.98 -23.65
C GLU A 97 -16.35 8.66 -24.09
N GLU A 98 -16.07 8.64 -25.40
CA GLU A 98 -14.94 9.32 -26.02
C GLU A 98 -14.82 10.78 -25.53
N GLY A 99 -13.65 11.16 -25.02
CA GLY A 99 -13.42 12.49 -24.46
C GLY A 99 -13.74 12.66 -22.98
N CYS A 100 -14.38 11.70 -22.30
CA CYS A 100 -14.65 11.77 -20.85
C CYS A 100 -13.40 12.12 -20.01
N LYS A 101 -12.23 11.54 -20.37
CA LYS A 101 -10.93 11.82 -19.76
C LYS A 101 -10.56 13.31 -19.74
N LYS A 102 -10.79 14.02 -20.84
CA LYS A 102 -10.45 15.46 -20.95
C LYS A 102 -11.34 16.29 -20.02
N GLN A 103 -12.61 15.92 -19.89
CA GLN A 103 -13.56 16.62 -19.04
C GLN A 103 -13.29 16.34 -17.56
N LEU A 104 -12.94 15.10 -17.20
CA LEU A 104 -12.45 14.75 -15.87
C LEU A 104 -11.15 15.50 -15.52
N GLY A 105 -10.22 15.58 -16.46
CA GLY A 105 -8.97 16.31 -16.29
C GLY A 105 -9.20 17.80 -16.03
N ARG A 106 -10.17 18.41 -16.71
CA ARG A 106 -10.58 19.80 -16.44
C ARG A 106 -11.13 19.98 -15.02
N VAL A 107 -11.98 19.07 -14.55
CA VAL A 107 -12.50 19.14 -13.16
C VAL A 107 -11.35 19.02 -12.16
N LEU A 108 -10.41 18.08 -12.38
CA LEU A 108 -9.25 17.89 -11.51
C LEU A 108 -8.34 19.12 -11.49
N SER A 109 -8.04 19.72 -12.65
CA SER A 109 -7.23 20.95 -12.74
C SER A 109 -7.87 22.09 -11.95
N ILE A 110 -9.19 22.27 -12.02
CA ILE A 110 -9.89 23.28 -11.22
C ILE A 110 -9.74 22.99 -9.71
N TRP A 111 -9.78 21.72 -9.30
CA TRP A 111 -9.62 21.35 -7.90
C TRP A 111 -8.21 21.56 -7.37
N GLN A 112 -7.20 21.33 -8.21
CA GLN A 112 -5.80 21.64 -7.91
C GLN A 112 -5.59 23.15 -7.79
N GLU A 113 -6.02 23.93 -8.77
CA GLU A 113 -5.89 25.40 -8.78
C GLU A 113 -6.54 26.07 -7.57
N ARG A 114 -7.66 25.52 -7.09
CA ARG A 114 -8.45 26.09 -5.99
C ARG A 114 -8.21 25.41 -4.64
N ALA A 115 -7.21 24.53 -4.55
CA ALA A 115 -6.92 23.72 -3.37
C ALA A 115 -8.20 23.16 -2.73
N VAL A 116 -9.00 22.43 -3.53
CA VAL A 116 -10.28 21.85 -3.07
C VAL A 116 -10.06 20.71 -2.10
N TYR A 117 -9.01 19.93 -2.32
CA TYR A 117 -8.59 18.81 -1.49
C TYR A 117 -7.09 18.87 -1.24
N GLU A 118 -6.64 18.09 -0.26
CA GLU A 118 -5.21 17.85 0.00
C GLU A 118 -4.52 17.19 -1.20
N ASN A 119 -3.22 17.47 -1.36
CA ASN A 119 -2.42 17.00 -2.49
C ASN A 119 -2.47 15.47 -2.65
N ASN A 120 -2.42 14.72 -1.55
CA ASN A 120 -2.49 13.24 -1.58
C ASN A 120 -3.77 12.73 -2.28
N LEU A 121 -4.92 13.36 -2.02
CA LEU A 121 -6.18 12.98 -2.65
C LEU A 121 -6.21 13.42 -4.12
N LEU A 122 -5.68 14.60 -4.44
CA LEU A 122 -5.57 15.09 -5.82
C LEU A 122 -4.65 14.21 -6.68
N ASP A 123 -3.56 13.70 -6.10
CA ASP A 123 -2.63 12.79 -6.76
C ASP A 123 -3.29 11.45 -7.06
N ARG A 124 -4.06 10.90 -6.11
CA ARG A 124 -4.87 9.69 -6.34
C ARG A 124 -5.87 9.88 -7.47
N LEU A 125 -6.48 11.05 -7.60
CA LEU A 125 -7.38 11.37 -8.71
C LEU A 125 -6.62 11.50 -10.04
N SER A 126 -5.41 12.07 -10.05
CA SER A 126 -4.57 12.14 -11.25
C SER A 126 -4.23 10.74 -11.77
N GLN A 127 -3.84 9.83 -10.88
CA GLN A 127 -3.53 8.44 -11.23
C GLN A 127 -4.70 7.72 -11.91
N VAL A 128 -5.95 8.04 -11.56
CA VAL A 128 -7.13 7.49 -12.23
C VAL A 128 -7.20 7.94 -13.69
N LEU A 129 -6.86 9.20 -13.97
CA LEU A 129 -6.98 9.78 -15.32
C LEU A 129 -5.81 9.45 -16.22
N ASP A 130 -4.61 9.31 -15.67
CA ASP A 130 -3.43 8.87 -16.43
C ASP A 130 -3.53 7.41 -16.87
N GLY A 131 -4.55 6.69 -16.36
CA GLY A 131 -4.71 5.25 -16.45
C GLY A 131 -3.67 4.56 -15.57
N GLU A 132 -3.80 3.25 -15.40
CA GLU A 132 -2.69 2.41 -14.92
C GLU A 132 -1.55 2.34 -15.96
N LYS A 133 -1.17 3.49 -16.54
CA LYS A 133 0.17 3.65 -17.09
C LYS A 133 1.11 3.55 -15.91
N LYS A 134 1.71 2.37 -15.76
CA LYS A 134 3.09 2.22 -15.29
C LYS A 134 3.96 3.22 -16.08
N SER A 135 4.03 4.45 -15.60
CA SER A 135 5.01 5.45 -16.01
C SER A 135 5.06 6.56 -14.97
N ARG A 136 5.64 6.20 -13.83
CA ARG A 136 6.73 6.94 -13.17
C ARG A 136 6.88 8.41 -13.62
N LYS A 137 6.34 9.34 -12.84
CA LYS A 137 7.01 10.60 -12.50
C LYS A 137 6.83 10.80 -11.00
N ARG A 138 7.87 10.50 -10.23
CA ARG A 138 7.95 10.86 -8.81
C ARG A 138 8.80 12.12 -8.72
N SER A 139 8.18 13.21 -8.26
CA SER A 139 8.90 14.31 -7.61
C SER A 139 9.70 13.73 -6.44
N TYR A 140 10.94 14.16 -6.27
CA TYR A 140 11.81 13.71 -5.19
C TYR A 140 11.21 14.12 -3.85
N GLU A 141 10.73 13.15 -3.08
CA GLU A 141 10.53 13.27 -1.64
C GLU A 141 11.09 12.02 -0.96
N ALA A 142 11.85 12.27 0.11
CA ALA A 142 12.57 11.30 0.90
C ALA A 142 11.67 10.14 1.33
N ILE A 143 12.21 8.93 1.21
CA ILE A 143 11.54 7.70 1.63
C ILE A 143 11.47 7.72 3.16
N GLN A 144 10.26 7.84 3.71
CA GLN A 144 9.96 7.27 5.03
C GLN A 144 9.47 5.83 4.82
N PRO A 145 10.00 4.85 5.57
CA PRO A 145 9.51 3.49 5.53
C PRO A 145 8.30 3.39 6.46
N ASP A 146 7.10 3.39 5.89
CA ASP A 146 5.94 2.86 6.61
C ASP A 146 5.66 1.47 6.04
N ASP A 147 6.05 0.49 6.84
CA ASP A 147 5.50 -0.86 6.85
C ASP A 147 3.99 -0.73 7.04
N GLU A 148 3.20 -1.22 6.09
CA GLU A 148 1.84 -1.75 6.25
C GLU A 148 1.24 -1.88 4.85
N ASP A 149 0.65 -3.04 4.58
CA ASP A 149 -0.21 -3.34 3.44
C ASP A 149 0.49 -3.79 2.12
N PHE A 150 0.83 -5.08 2.03
CA PHE A 150 0.47 -5.89 0.84
C PHE A 150 0.57 -7.40 1.08
N ALA A 151 -0.27 -7.91 1.98
CA ALA A 151 -0.50 -9.34 2.11
C ALA A 151 -1.54 -9.82 1.08
N THR A 152 -1.23 -9.84 -0.22
CA THR A 152 -1.90 -10.75 -1.17
C THR A 152 -1.20 -10.78 -2.51
N GLN A 153 -0.60 -11.94 -2.82
CA GLN A 153 -0.63 -12.69 -4.09
C GLN A 153 0.71 -13.38 -4.36
N SER A 154 0.60 -14.69 -4.64
CA SER A 154 1.64 -15.68 -4.94
C SER A 154 2.64 -15.97 -3.83
N SER A 155 2.32 -16.98 -3.01
CA SER A 155 3.30 -17.72 -2.20
C SER A 155 4.06 -18.71 -3.09
N PRO A 156 5.39 -18.66 -3.20
CA PRO A 156 6.18 -19.86 -3.38
C PRO A 156 6.20 -20.60 -2.03
N ALA A 157 5.73 -21.85 -2.02
CA ALA A 157 5.60 -22.67 -0.81
C ALA A 157 6.94 -23.21 -0.26
N GLU A 158 8.08 -22.80 -0.81
CA GLU A 158 9.40 -23.19 -0.34
C GLU A 158 10.28 -21.97 -0.06
N PRO A 159 11.08 -22.00 1.02
CA PRO A 159 12.02 -20.93 1.29
C PRO A 159 13.02 -20.82 0.12
N PRO A 160 13.24 -19.62 -0.42
CA PRO A 160 14.13 -19.41 -1.55
C PRO A 160 15.55 -19.87 -1.20
N GLN A 161 16.22 -20.57 -2.12
CA GLN A 161 17.58 -21.04 -1.89
C GLN A 161 18.55 -19.84 -1.85
N THR A 162 19.51 -19.87 -0.93
CA THR A 162 20.52 -18.79 -0.77
C THR A 162 21.25 -18.48 -2.07
N ALA A 163 21.47 -19.48 -2.93
CA ALA A 163 22.11 -19.31 -4.23
C ALA A 163 21.30 -18.44 -5.21
N ASP A 164 19.97 -18.52 -5.17
CA ASP A 164 19.09 -17.72 -6.04
C ASP A 164 19.05 -16.25 -5.60
N LEU A 165 19.12 -16.00 -4.29
CA LEU A 165 19.26 -14.65 -3.74
C LEU A 165 20.59 -13.99 -4.13
N ILE A 166 21.69 -14.74 -4.05
CA ILE A 166 23.01 -14.25 -4.45
C ILE A 166 23.02 -13.90 -5.95
N ARG A 167 22.43 -14.76 -6.79
CA ARG A 167 22.31 -14.51 -8.23
C ARG A 167 21.50 -13.25 -8.53
N ALA A 168 20.34 -13.10 -7.90
CA ALA A 168 19.49 -11.93 -8.07
C ALA A 168 20.18 -10.62 -7.61
N LEU A 169 20.99 -10.68 -6.54
CA LEU A 169 21.80 -9.54 -6.10
C LEU A 169 22.90 -9.17 -7.10
N GLN A 170 23.58 -10.15 -7.69
CA GLN A 170 24.62 -9.95 -8.70
C GLN A 170 24.05 -9.42 -10.03
N GLU A 171 22.87 -9.88 -10.43
CA GLU A 171 22.16 -9.36 -11.61
C GLU A 171 21.75 -7.89 -11.40
N LEU A 172 21.34 -7.53 -10.19
CA LEU A 172 20.98 -6.16 -9.85
C LEU A 172 22.17 -5.19 -9.83
N GLU A 173 23.37 -5.67 -9.47
CA GLU A 173 24.61 -4.88 -9.52
C GLU A 173 24.95 -4.44 -10.96
N ASN A 174 24.56 -5.23 -11.96
CA ASN A 174 24.75 -4.95 -13.38
C ASN A 174 23.54 -4.24 -14.03
N ALA A 175 22.58 -3.76 -13.25
CA ALA A 175 21.34 -3.17 -13.76
C ALA A 175 21.52 -1.78 -14.39
N ALA A 176 20.50 -1.34 -15.13
CA ALA A 176 20.51 -0.11 -15.94
C ALA A 176 20.85 1.17 -15.18
N SER A 177 20.59 1.22 -13.87
CA SER A 177 20.99 2.33 -13.03
C SER A 177 22.51 2.49 -12.89
N GLY A 178 23.29 1.40 -13.03
CA GLY A 178 24.75 1.36 -13.03
C GLY A 178 25.40 1.60 -14.40
N ASP A 179 24.61 1.68 -15.47
CA ASP A 179 25.10 1.91 -16.85
C ASP A 179 25.50 3.39 -17.03
N SER A 180 26.72 3.72 -16.60
CA SER A 180 27.29 5.07 -16.65
C SER A 180 27.44 5.59 -18.07
N VAL A 181 27.71 4.70 -19.03
CA VAL A 181 27.88 5.02 -20.46
C VAL A 181 26.56 5.48 -21.05
N LEU A 182 25.45 4.78 -20.79
CA LEU A 182 24.13 5.21 -21.27
C LEU A 182 23.68 6.52 -20.63
N ARG A 183 23.91 6.72 -19.33
CA ARG A 183 23.60 8.00 -18.66
C ARG A 183 24.36 9.16 -19.27
N GLN A 184 25.65 8.95 -19.57
CA GLN A 184 26.47 9.96 -20.24
C GLN A 184 25.92 10.29 -21.63
N ARG A 185 25.53 9.27 -22.43
CA ARG A 185 24.92 9.49 -23.76
C ARG A 185 23.63 10.30 -23.68
N ILE A 186 22.75 10.00 -22.71
CA ILE A 186 21.52 10.77 -22.47
C ILE A 186 21.85 12.22 -22.07
N SER A 187 22.85 12.43 -21.21
CA SER A 187 23.25 13.78 -20.78
C SER A 187 23.88 14.61 -21.91
N SER A 188 24.49 13.96 -22.90
CA SER A 188 25.12 14.60 -24.06
C SER A 188 24.16 14.89 -25.22
N LEU A 189 22.85 14.63 -25.05
CA LEU A 189 21.86 14.92 -26.10
C LEU A 189 21.85 16.43 -26.44
N PRO A 190 21.80 16.81 -27.73
CA PRO A 190 21.84 18.20 -28.16
C PRO A 190 20.67 19.02 -27.57
N ALA A 191 20.89 20.32 -27.35
CA ALA A 191 19.85 21.21 -26.83
C ALA A 191 18.65 21.32 -27.78
N GLU A 192 18.88 21.20 -29.09
CA GLU A 192 17.87 21.20 -30.15
C GLU A 192 16.90 20.02 -30.05
N VAL A 193 17.30 18.92 -29.41
CA VAL A 193 16.45 17.75 -29.13
C VAL A 193 15.66 17.94 -27.83
N GLN A 194 16.17 18.76 -26.91
CA GLN A 194 15.57 18.98 -25.58
C GLN A 194 14.62 20.18 -25.53
N ASP A 195 14.86 21.21 -26.34
CA ASP A 195 14.15 22.49 -26.29
C ASP A 195 13.42 22.81 -27.60
N THR A 196 12.08 22.76 -27.54
CA THR A 196 11.18 23.06 -28.66
C THR A 196 11.29 24.50 -29.18
N SER A 197 11.81 25.44 -28.39
CA SER A 197 11.98 26.83 -28.81
C SER A 197 13.08 27.00 -29.87
N LEU A 198 14.03 26.07 -29.92
CA LEU A 198 15.16 26.09 -30.84
C LEU A 198 14.79 25.64 -32.27
N LEU A 199 13.58 25.09 -32.46
CA LEU A 199 13.07 24.69 -33.78
C LEU A 199 12.97 25.86 -34.77
N GLN A 200 12.80 27.09 -34.26
CA GLN A 200 12.77 28.30 -35.09
C GLN A 200 14.10 28.62 -35.79
N ARG A 201 15.21 28.00 -35.36
CA ARG A 201 16.54 28.21 -35.93
C ARG A 201 16.83 27.34 -37.15
N ILE A 202 15.93 26.42 -37.49
CA ILE A 202 16.06 25.52 -38.64
C ILE A 202 15.59 26.29 -39.88
N ALA A 203 16.55 26.72 -40.70
CA ALA A 203 16.27 27.51 -41.90
C ALA A 203 16.16 26.64 -43.17
N ASP A 204 16.77 25.45 -43.16
CA ASP A 204 16.91 24.60 -44.33
C ASP A 204 16.41 23.17 -44.07
N LYS A 205 15.98 22.52 -45.17
CA LYS A 205 15.39 21.17 -45.15
C LYS A 205 16.39 20.10 -44.68
N GLU A 206 17.67 20.25 -45.02
CA GLU A 206 18.71 19.28 -44.68
C GLU A 206 19.00 19.27 -43.17
N SER A 207 19.07 20.45 -42.54
CA SER A 207 19.17 20.60 -41.08
C SER A 207 17.95 20.06 -40.35
N GLY A 208 16.75 20.24 -40.91
CA GLY A 208 15.52 19.66 -40.37
C GLY A 208 15.51 18.13 -40.41
N GLU A 209 15.92 17.53 -41.53
CA GLU A 209 16.04 16.07 -41.67
C GLU A 209 17.14 15.47 -40.78
N ARG A 210 18.23 16.22 -40.52
CA ARG A 210 19.26 15.83 -39.55
C ARG A 210 18.71 15.85 -38.12
N LEU A 211 17.97 16.89 -37.73
CA LEU A 211 17.38 16.97 -36.40
C LEU A 211 16.31 15.90 -36.19
N SER A 212 15.46 15.62 -37.18
CA SER A 212 14.46 14.54 -37.09
C SER A 212 15.10 13.20 -36.76
N ARG A 213 16.19 12.86 -37.46
CA ARG A 213 16.97 11.64 -37.19
C ARG A 213 17.55 11.61 -35.77
N LEU A 214 18.08 12.73 -35.29
CA LEU A 214 18.62 12.84 -33.92
C LEU A 214 17.52 12.72 -32.86
N VAL A 215 16.34 13.28 -33.11
CA VAL A 215 15.17 13.16 -32.23
C VAL A 215 14.66 11.73 -32.19
N GLU A 216 14.59 11.05 -33.33
CA GLU A 216 14.22 9.62 -33.41
C GLU A 216 15.21 8.74 -32.65
N GLU A 217 16.53 8.95 -32.83
CA GLU A 217 17.57 8.23 -32.10
C GLU A 217 17.49 8.49 -30.59
N ALA A 218 17.29 9.74 -30.18
CA ALA A 218 17.12 10.10 -28.77
C ALA A 218 15.86 9.49 -28.16
N CYS A 219 14.74 9.47 -28.90
CA CYS A 219 13.50 8.83 -28.47
C CYS A 219 13.71 7.33 -28.24
N MET A 220 14.38 6.64 -29.17
CA MET A 220 14.69 5.21 -29.05
C MET A 220 15.59 4.93 -27.85
N LEU A 221 16.64 5.74 -27.65
CA LEU A 221 17.56 5.64 -26.52
C LEU A 221 16.83 5.82 -25.17
N LEU A 222 15.98 6.84 -25.07
CA LEU A 222 15.22 7.13 -23.85
C LEU A 222 14.17 6.04 -23.58
N ALA A 223 13.53 5.52 -24.63
CA ALA A 223 12.58 4.42 -24.51
C ALA A 223 13.26 3.15 -23.97
N ASP A 224 14.38 2.75 -24.57
CA ASP A 224 15.19 1.60 -24.11
C ASP A 224 15.64 1.77 -22.65
N TYR A 225 16.23 2.93 -22.31
CA TYR A 225 16.65 3.22 -20.95
C TYR A 225 15.48 3.20 -19.96
N SER A 226 14.33 3.78 -20.32
CA SER A 226 13.14 3.78 -19.47
C SER A 226 12.57 2.38 -19.24
N GLY A 227 12.61 1.52 -20.26
CA GLY A 227 12.20 0.13 -20.18
C GLY A 227 13.12 -0.68 -19.28
N ARG A 228 14.44 -0.56 -19.48
CA ARG A 228 15.45 -1.22 -18.64
C ARG A 228 15.36 -0.77 -17.18
N LEU A 229 15.11 0.52 -16.93
CA LEU A 229 14.94 1.06 -15.58
C LEU A 229 13.60 0.65 -14.95
N ALA A 230 12.58 0.31 -15.74
CA ALA A 230 11.32 -0.24 -15.23
C ALA A 230 11.48 -1.71 -14.83
N ALA A 231 12.17 -2.51 -15.66
CA ALA A 231 12.53 -3.89 -15.33
C ALA A 231 13.33 -3.96 -14.02
N GLU A 232 14.36 -3.11 -13.89
CA GLU A 232 15.15 -3.04 -12.66
C GLU A 232 14.32 -2.74 -11.40
N ILE A 233 13.32 -1.86 -11.47
CA ILE A 233 12.45 -1.62 -10.30
C ILE A 233 11.68 -2.88 -9.93
N ASP A 234 11.13 -3.57 -10.92
CA ASP A 234 10.32 -4.77 -10.68
C ASP A 234 11.21 -5.89 -10.11
N ASP A 235 12.44 -6.04 -10.59
CA ASP A 235 13.46 -6.96 -10.04
C ASP A 235 13.80 -6.60 -8.59
N ARG A 236 14.04 -5.32 -8.28
CA ARG A 236 14.29 -4.83 -6.90
C ARG A 236 13.12 -5.16 -5.98
N ARG A 237 11.88 -4.93 -6.44
CA ARG A 237 10.66 -5.24 -5.66
C ARG A 237 10.53 -6.73 -5.40
N GLN A 238 10.78 -7.55 -6.41
CA GLN A 238 10.75 -9.00 -6.26
C GLN A 238 11.82 -9.46 -5.27
N LEU A 239 13.05 -8.96 -5.40
CA LEU A 239 14.13 -9.28 -4.47
C LEU A 239 13.80 -8.86 -3.03
N THR A 240 13.22 -7.68 -2.82
CA THR A 240 12.75 -7.25 -1.48
C THR A 240 11.75 -8.25 -0.90
N ARG A 241 10.74 -8.68 -1.68
CA ARG A 241 9.78 -9.70 -1.22
C ARG A 241 10.47 -11.01 -0.87
N THR A 242 11.35 -11.49 -1.74
CA THR A 242 12.09 -12.75 -1.54
C THR A 242 12.97 -12.69 -0.29
N LEU A 243 13.66 -11.56 -0.05
CA LEU A 243 14.46 -11.34 1.16
C LEU A 243 13.60 -11.30 2.42
N THR A 244 12.43 -10.66 2.39
CA THR A 244 11.50 -10.65 3.53
C THR A 244 11.06 -12.07 3.88
N VAL A 245 10.67 -12.86 2.88
CA VAL A 245 10.28 -14.28 3.09
C VAL A 245 11.46 -15.10 3.62
N PHE A 246 12.65 -14.90 3.06
CA PHE A 246 13.86 -15.60 3.50
C PHE A 246 14.19 -15.27 4.96
N LEU A 247 14.20 -13.98 5.33
CA LEU A 247 14.47 -13.54 6.71
C LEU A 247 13.45 -14.09 7.70
N GLN A 248 12.17 -14.11 7.33
CA GLN A 248 11.13 -14.70 8.17
C GLN A 248 11.36 -16.20 8.36
N SER A 249 11.65 -16.94 7.28
CA SER A 249 11.97 -18.36 7.35
C SER A 249 13.19 -18.65 8.21
N GLN A 250 14.25 -17.82 8.14
CA GLN A 250 15.42 -17.96 9.00
C GLN A 250 15.08 -17.73 10.48
N LYS A 251 14.26 -16.71 10.80
CA LYS A 251 13.79 -16.46 12.17
C LYS A 251 12.99 -17.63 12.72
N ASP A 252 12.02 -18.14 11.95
CA ASP A 252 11.19 -19.27 12.36
C ASP A 252 12.05 -20.54 12.57
N GLY A 253 13.02 -20.77 11.69
CA GLY A 253 13.99 -21.85 11.83
C GLY A 253 14.85 -21.74 13.10
N LEU A 254 15.32 -20.53 13.44
CA LEU A 254 16.06 -20.29 14.69
C LEU A 254 15.20 -20.59 15.92
N VAL A 255 13.97 -20.08 15.97
CA VAL A 255 13.03 -20.33 17.08
C VAL A 255 12.75 -21.83 17.24
N GLN A 256 12.51 -22.54 16.14
CA GLN A 256 12.29 -24.00 16.19
C GLN A 256 13.52 -24.76 16.68
N ASN A 257 14.73 -24.33 16.28
CA ASN A 257 15.96 -24.96 16.72
C ASN A 257 16.25 -24.66 18.20
N GLU A 258 15.96 -23.45 18.67
CA GLU A 258 16.06 -23.07 20.08
C GLU A 258 15.11 -23.92 20.94
N GLN A 259 13.84 -24.05 20.54
CA GLN A 259 12.87 -24.92 21.22
C GLN A 259 13.34 -26.38 21.25
N LYS A 260 13.89 -26.90 20.15
CA LYS A 260 14.46 -28.26 20.11
C LYS A 260 15.64 -28.41 21.06
N LEU A 261 16.48 -27.38 21.20
CA LEU A 261 17.61 -27.38 22.13
C LEU A 261 17.14 -27.30 23.59
N GLU A 262 16.12 -26.50 23.91
CA GLU A 262 15.53 -26.44 25.26
C GLU A 262 14.95 -27.80 25.70
N VAL A 263 14.18 -28.44 24.82
CA VAL A 263 13.63 -29.78 25.06
C VAL A 263 14.73 -30.83 25.23
N ARG A 264 15.88 -30.63 24.57
CA ARG A 264 17.02 -31.55 24.63
C ARG A 264 18.06 -31.17 25.69
N ASN A 265 17.86 -30.08 26.43
CA ASN A 265 18.83 -29.57 27.40
C ASN A 265 18.75 -30.39 28.70
N PRO A 266 19.74 -31.25 29.01
CA PRO A 266 19.70 -32.12 30.19
C PRO A 266 19.69 -31.35 31.53
N LEU A 267 19.99 -30.05 31.50
CA LEU A 267 19.91 -29.14 32.65
C LEU A 267 18.46 -28.88 33.11
N SER A 268 17.45 -29.07 32.26
CA SER A 268 16.03 -28.96 32.68
C SER A 268 15.55 -30.18 33.50
N LEU A 269 16.25 -31.31 33.39
CA LEU A 269 16.01 -32.53 34.19
C LEU A 269 16.76 -32.52 35.52
N PHE A 270 17.73 -31.62 35.72
CA PHE A 270 18.49 -31.50 36.97
C PHE A 270 17.63 -31.26 38.22
N PRO A 271 16.62 -30.37 38.21
CA PRO A 271 15.74 -30.18 39.37
C PRO A 271 14.94 -31.44 39.71
N LEU A 272 14.50 -32.19 38.70
CA LEU A 272 13.77 -33.44 38.89
C LEU A 272 14.68 -34.54 39.44
N LEU A 273 15.89 -34.67 38.90
CA LEU A 273 16.92 -35.58 39.42
C LEU A 273 17.34 -35.22 40.85
N PHE A 274 17.50 -33.93 41.15
CA PHE A 274 17.86 -33.45 42.48
C PHE A 274 16.74 -33.67 43.50
N ALA A 275 15.48 -33.39 43.12
CA ALA A 275 14.31 -33.69 43.94
C ALA A 275 14.20 -35.20 44.23
N TRP A 276 14.45 -36.04 43.21
CA TRP A 276 14.43 -37.49 43.37
C TRP A 276 15.55 -37.98 44.32
N LEU A 277 16.76 -37.45 44.19
CA LEU A 277 17.88 -37.75 45.10
C LEU A 277 17.58 -37.29 46.55
N CYS A 278 16.97 -36.11 46.73
CA CYS A 278 16.54 -35.64 48.05
C CYS A 278 15.50 -36.57 48.68
N VAL A 279 14.48 -37.00 47.93
CA VAL A 279 13.46 -37.94 48.42
C VAL A 279 14.10 -39.28 48.80
N CYS A 280 15.00 -39.81 47.97
CA CYS A 280 15.75 -41.03 48.29
C CYS A 280 16.58 -40.89 49.56
N PHE A 281 17.25 -39.74 49.77
CA PHE A 281 18.05 -39.48 50.97
C PHE A 281 17.18 -39.38 52.24
N VAL A 282 16.05 -38.67 52.18
CA VAL A 282 15.08 -38.60 53.29
C VAL A 282 14.50 -39.97 53.62
N TYR A 283 14.18 -40.78 52.61
CA TYR A 283 13.71 -42.15 52.83
C TYR A 283 14.78 -43.04 53.47
N LEU A 284 16.04 -42.96 53.01
CA LEU A 284 17.15 -43.74 53.57
C LEU A 284 17.45 -43.37 55.03
N THR A 285 17.42 -42.07 55.34
CA THR A 285 17.60 -41.57 56.70
C THR A 285 16.44 -41.97 57.60
N PHE A 286 15.20 -41.90 57.13
CA PHE A 286 14.02 -42.38 57.87
C PHE A 286 14.09 -43.88 58.15
N VAL A 287 14.43 -44.70 57.16
CA VAL A 287 14.59 -46.15 57.33
C VAL A 287 15.74 -46.47 58.30
N SER A 288 16.84 -45.72 58.24
CA SER A 288 17.96 -45.87 59.17
C SER A 288 17.57 -45.49 60.60
N HIS A 289 16.87 -44.37 60.78
CA HIS A 289 16.36 -43.94 62.09
C HIS A 289 15.34 -44.92 62.66
N HIS A 290 14.45 -45.46 61.82
CA HIS A 290 13.49 -46.48 62.22
C HIS A 290 14.19 -47.76 62.66
N ARG A 291 15.23 -48.20 61.95
CA ARG A 291 16.05 -49.36 62.38
C ARG A 291 16.76 -49.11 63.70
N VAL A 292 17.31 -47.91 63.92
CA VAL A 292 17.93 -47.53 65.19
C VAL A 292 16.91 -47.49 66.33
N LEU A 293 15.70 -46.97 66.08
CA LEU A 293 14.62 -46.94 67.06
C LEU A 293 14.12 -48.34 67.44
N VAL A 294 14.05 -49.25 66.46
CA VAL A 294 13.70 -50.66 66.68
C VAL A 294 14.80 -51.37 67.49
N CYS A 295 16.08 -51.14 67.20
CA CYS A 295 17.19 -51.66 68.01
C CYS A 295 17.17 -51.11 69.45
N LEU A 296 16.90 -49.82 69.64
CA LEU A 296 16.77 -49.21 70.98
C LEU A 296 15.58 -49.78 71.76
N ARG A 297 14.44 -50.02 71.09
CA ARG A 297 13.29 -50.69 71.71
C ARG A 297 13.58 -52.15 72.06
N SER A 298 14.30 -52.88 71.21
CA SER A 298 14.75 -54.24 71.52
C SER A 298 15.73 -54.28 72.70
N CYS A 299 16.68 -53.35 72.79
CA CYS A 299 17.58 -53.23 73.94
C CYS A 299 16.84 -52.86 75.24
N ALA A 300 15.86 -51.95 75.18
CA ALA A 300 15.07 -51.57 76.35
C ALA A 300 14.20 -52.74 76.86
N TYR A 301 13.69 -53.60 75.96
CA TYR A 301 12.95 -54.80 76.31
C TYR A 301 13.83 -55.88 76.96
N THR A 302 15.07 -56.09 76.48
CA THR A 302 15.99 -57.07 77.08
C THR A 302 16.55 -56.61 78.42
N SER A 303 16.73 -55.31 78.67
CA SER A 303 17.15 -54.79 79.98
C SER A 303 16.08 -54.91 81.07
N CYS A 304 14.78 -54.89 80.71
CA CYS A 304 13.69 -55.08 81.67
C CYS A 304 13.47 -56.55 82.08
N LEU A 305 13.94 -57.52 81.28
CA LEU A 305 13.83 -58.95 81.56
C LEU A 305 14.96 -59.51 82.45
N SER A 306 16.01 -58.72 82.75
CA SER A 306 17.11 -59.13 83.65
C SER A 306 17.01 -58.56 85.08
N THR A 307 15.90 -57.93 85.46
CA THR A 307 15.68 -57.38 86.81
C THR A 307 14.43 -57.94 87.52
N SER A 308 14.01 -59.16 87.19
CA SER A 308 13.10 -59.97 87.99
C SER A 308 13.69 -61.34 88.29
#